data_AF-A0A831QNZ5-F1
#
_entry.id   AF-A0A831QNZ5-F1
#
_cell.length_a   1.000
_cell.length_b   1.000
_cell.length_c   1.000
_cell.angle_alpha   90.00
_cell.angle_beta   90.00
_cell.angle_gamma   90.00
#
_symmetry.space_group_name_H-M   'P 1'
#
loop_
_entity.id
_entity.type
_entity.pdbx_description
1 polymer ?
#
loop_
_entity_poly.entity_id
_entity_poly.type
_entity_poly.pdbx_seq_one_letter_code
_entity_poly.pdbx_strand_id
1 'polypeptide(L)'
;MTKEDLLGKELSNLYAIAKQVNHYFKDSDIKFLSEREQLLMTTYVAFSNANEKETSENLRALQVNPGNTIDSIVSEITENLHQIATEKGTGKKVRELSFMMSFNRLVAYHTANMENIEYLLED
;
A
#
# COMPACT_ATOMS: atom_id res chain seq x y z
N MET A 1 -7.48 -5.97 -25.60
CA MET A 1 -6.48 -5.70 -24.57
C MET A 1 -5.36 -6.69 -24.79
N THR A 2 -4.18 -6.21 -25.11
CA THR A 2 -2.97 -7.02 -25.25
C THR A 2 -2.39 -7.33 -23.87
N LYS A 3 -1.41 -8.25 -23.80
CA LYS A 3 -0.66 -8.52 -22.56
C LYS A 3 0.08 -7.27 -22.06
N GLU A 4 0.64 -6.49 -22.99
CA GLU A 4 1.32 -5.23 -22.68
C GLU A 4 0.34 -4.16 -22.14
N ASP A 5 -0.87 -4.06 -22.72
CA ASP A 5 -1.92 -3.17 -22.20
C ASP A 5 -2.30 -3.55 -20.76
N LEU A 6 -2.43 -4.86 -20.49
CA LEU A 6 -2.78 -5.39 -19.18
C LEU A 6 -1.66 -5.15 -18.16
N LEU A 7 -0.40 -5.41 -18.53
CA LEU A 7 0.77 -5.13 -17.70
C LEU A 7 0.86 -3.64 -17.35
N GLY A 8 0.67 -2.75 -18.34
CA GLY A 8 0.65 -1.30 -18.10
C GLY A 8 -0.45 -0.87 -17.13
N LYS A 9 -1.62 -1.52 -17.19
CA LYS A 9 -2.72 -1.29 -16.25
C LYS A 9 -2.39 -1.78 -14.84
N GLU A 10 -1.88 -3.00 -14.69
CA GLU A 10 -1.53 -3.54 -13.37
C GLU A 10 -0.38 -2.78 -12.70
N LEU A 11 0.63 -2.37 -13.48
CA LEU A 11 1.68 -1.47 -12.97
C LEU A 11 1.13 -0.10 -12.56
N SER A 12 0.14 0.43 -13.28
CA SER A 12 -0.52 1.69 -12.90
C SER A 12 -1.29 1.56 -11.59
N ASN A 13 -1.95 0.41 -11.36
CA ASN A 13 -2.60 0.09 -10.09
C ASN A 13 -1.58 -0.02 -8.96
N LEU A 14 -0.50 -0.78 -9.16
CA LEU A 14 0.55 -0.95 -8.15
C LEU A 14 1.21 0.38 -7.78
N TYR A 15 1.44 1.26 -8.77
CA TYR A 15 1.95 2.60 -8.53
C TYR A 15 0.99 3.45 -7.68
N ALA A 16 -0.32 3.39 -7.96
CA ALA A 16 -1.33 4.09 -7.17
C ALA A 16 -1.36 3.59 -5.72
N ILE A 17 -1.33 2.25 -5.53
CA ILE A 17 -1.25 1.60 -4.21
C ILE A 17 -0.04 2.13 -3.43
N ALA A 18 1.16 2.00 -3.99
CA ALA A 18 2.40 2.39 -3.31
C ALA A 18 2.41 3.88 -2.96
N LYS A 19 1.99 4.75 -3.90
CA LYS A 19 1.91 6.20 -3.69
C LYS A 19 0.93 6.56 -2.56
N GLN A 20 -0.25 5.94 -2.52
CA GLN A 20 -1.25 6.20 -1.46
C GLN A 20 -0.77 5.69 -0.09
N VAL A 21 -0.15 4.52 -0.05
CA VAL A 21 0.47 3.96 1.16
C VAL A 21 1.56 4.90 1.70
N ASN A 22 2.47 5.34 0.83
CA ASN A 22 3.56 6.23 1.21
C ASN A 22 3.03 7.59 1.68
N HIS A 23 1.99 8.11 1.01
CA HIS A 23 1.33 9.34 1.42
C HIS A 23 0.69 9.22 2.81
N TYR A 24 -0.06 8.16 3.07
CA TYR A 24 -0.70 7.93 4.37
C TYR A 24 0.32 7.83 5.50
N PHE A 25 1.37 7.03 5.33
CA PHE A 25 2.33 6.78 6.40
C PHE A 25 3.33 7.91 6.65
N LYS A 26 3.48 8.86 5.71
CA LYS A 26 4.39 10.00 5.88
C LYS A 26 4.15 10.80 7.15
N ASP A 27 2.87 11.00 7.49
CA ASP A 27 2.43 11.84 8.61
C ASP A 27 1.59 11.06 9.64
N SER A 28 1.60 9.72 9.58
CA SER A 28 0.80 8.86 10.47
C SER A 28 1.39 8.81 11.89
N ASP A 29 0.56 9.08 12.91
CA ASP A 29 0.95 8.88 14.31
C ASP A 29 0.70 7.43 14.74
N ILE A 30 1.79 6.68 14.86
CA ILE A 30 1.79 5.25 15.23
C ILE A 30 2.32 5.00 16.65
N LYS A 31 2.52 6.06 17.45
CA LYS A 31 3.13 5.97 18.80
C LYS A 31 2.32 5.15 19.79
N PHE A 32 1.05 4.90 19.49
CA PHE A 32 0.21 4.06 20.33
C PHE A 32 0.51 2.57 20.20
N LEU A 33 1.23 2.15 19.15
CA LEU A 33 1.67 0.77 18.92
C LEU A 33 2.93 0.45 19.73
N SER A 34 3.21 -0.84 19.90
CA SER A 34 4.48 -1.31 20.46
C SER A 34 5.66 -1.01 19.53
N GLU A 35 6.89 -0.96 20.08
CA GLU A 35 8.11 -0.73 19.29
C GLU A 35 8.28 -1.76 18.17
N ARG A 36 7.91 -3.02 18.45
CA ARG A 36 7.95 -4.10 17.46
C ARG A 36 7.01 -3.83 16.27
N GLU A 37 5.79 -3.37 16.54
CA GLU A 37 4.80 -3.06 15.50
C GLU A 37 5.22 -1.83 14.69
N GLN A 38 5.75 -0.79 15.36
CA GLN A 38 6.31 0.38 14.68
C GLN A 38 7.47 0.00 13.74
N LEU A 39 8.34 -0.93 14.16
CA LEU A 39 9.42 -1.45 13.32
C LEU A 39 8.90 -2.23 12.10
N LEU A 40 7.87 -3.06 12.27
CA LEU A 40 7.24 -3.78 11.16
C LEU A 40 6.66 -2.80 10.13
N MET A 41 5.96 -1.77 10.59
CA MET A 41 5.41 -0.75 9.70
C MET A 41 6.50 0.05 8.98
N THR A 42 7.56 0.43 9.69
CA THR A 42 8.69 1.14 9.09
C THR A 42 9.35 0.30 8.00
N THR A 43 9.51 -1.00 8.24
CA THR A 43 10.02 -1.96 7.24
C THR A 43 9.12 -2.00 6.00
N TYR A 44 7.80 -2.09 6.19
CA TYR A 44 6.85 -2.09 5.07
C TYR A 44 6.81 -0.77 4.31
N VAL A 45 6.87 0.38 5.00
CA VAL A 45 6.90 1.69 4.35
C VAL A 45 8.19 1.86 3.54
N ALA A 46 9.33 1.39 4.05
CA ALA A 46 10.58 1.39 3.28
C ALA A 46 10.46 0.54 2.00
N PHE A 47 9.84 -0.64 2.10
CA PHE A 47 9.50 -1.47 0.96
C PHE A 47 8.59 -0.74 -0.04
N SER A 48 7.50 -0.13 0.43
CA SER A 48 6.53 0.59 -0.42
C SER A 48 7.14 1.79 -1.13
N ASN A 49 8.10 2.48 -0.51
CA ASN A 49 8.86 3.56 -1.17
C ASN A 49 9.76 3.03 -2.31
N ALA A 50 10.43 1.90 -2.09
CA ALA A 50 11.22 1.25 -3.14
C ALA A 50 10.32 0.78 -4.29
N ASN A 51 9.18 0.16 -3.95
CA ASN A 51 8.22 -0.35 -4.92
C ASN A 51 7.57 0.78 -5.76
N GLU A 52 7.22 1.92 -5.15
CA GLU A 52 6.72 3.10 -5.90
C GLU A 52 7.74 3.54 -6.96
N LYS A 53 9.01 3.62 -6.56
CA LYS A 53 10.10 4.05 -7.46
C LYS A 53 10.28 3.07 -8.62
N GLU A 54 10.43 1.78 -8.31
CA GLU A 54 10.61 0.72 -9.31
C GLU A 54 9.44 0.65 -10.29
N THR A 55 8.20 0.70 -9.77
CA THR A 55 6.99 0.67 -10.60
C THR A 55 6.92 1.90 -11.51
N SER A 56 7.31 3.09 -11.01
CA SER A 56 7.39 4.30 -11.82
C SER A 56 8.39 4.18 -12.96
N GLU A 57 9.55 3.54 -12.71
CA GLU A 57 10.58 3.29 -13.73
C GLU A 57 10.08 2.31 -14.80
N ASN A 58 9.40 1.23 -14.40
CA ASN A 58 8.80 0.26 -15.31
C ASN A 58 7.71 0.89 -16.20
N LEU A 59 6.83 1.71 -15.63
CA LEU A 59 5.80 2.43 -16.38
C LEU A 59 6.40 3.38 -17.43
N ARG A 60 7.49 4.08 -17.07
CA ARG A 60 8.22 4.94 -18.02
C ARG A 60 8.83 4.14 -19.17
N ALA A 61 9.39 2.96 -18.89
CA ALA A 61 9.94 2.09 -19.92
C ALA A 61 8.88 1.62 -20.91
N LEU A 62 7.66 1.35 -20.44
CA LEU A 62 6.49 1.01 -21.25
C LEU A 62 5.80 2.22 -21.92
N GLN A 63 6.30 3.44 -21.69
CA GLN A 63 5.68 4.70 -22.14
C GLN A 63 4.21 4.85 -21.66
N VAL A 64 3.88 4.23 -20.52
CA VAL A 64 2.56 4.32 -19.89
C VAL A 64 2.59 5.44 -18.86
N ASN A 65 1.61 6.34 -18.93
CA ASN A 65 1.40 7.36 -17.90
C ASN A 65 0.40 6.83 -16.86
N PRO A 66 0.80 6.61 -15.60
CA PRO A 66 -0.12 6.14 -14.55
C PRO A 66 -1.20 7.17 -14.20
N GLY A 67 -1.08 8.42 -14.66
CA GLY A 67 -2.06 9.47 -14.47
C GLY A 67 -2.35 9.77 -13.00
N ASN A 68 -3.62 10.05 -12.71
CA ASN A 68 -4.15 10.27 -11.36
C ASN A 68 -4.93 9.04 -10.85
N THR A 69 -4.45 7.85 -11.18
CA THR A 69 -5.09 6.61 -10.71
C THR A 69 -5.09 6.58 -9.18
N ILE A 70 -6.25 6.26 -8.62
CA ILE A 70 -6.47 6.07 -7.19
C ILE A 70 -7.05 4.68 -7.01
N ASP A 71 -6.44 3.92 -6.11
CA ASP A 71 -6.94 2.64 -5.67
C ASP A 71 -7.97 2.85 -4.55
N SER A 72 -9.20 2.41 -4.80
CA SER A 72 -10.32 2.57 -3.86
C SER A 72 -10.19 1.65 -2.65
N ILE A 73 -9.57 0.47 -2.78
CA ILE A 73 -9.38 -0.47 -1.69
C ILE A 73 -8.32 0.07 -0.73
N VAL A 74 -7.21 0.62 -1.24
CA VAL A 74 -6.21 1.30 -0.40
C VAL A 74 -6.81 2.53 0.27
N SER A 75 -7.67 3.29 -0.42
CA SER A 75 -8.37 4.42 0.18
C SER A 75 -9.22 3.99 1.38
N GLU A 76 -10.03 2.95 1.22
CA GLU A 76 -10.85 2.39 2.30
C GLU A 76 -10.00 1.89 3.48
N ILE A 77 -8.92 1.16 3.20
CA ILE A 77 -8.05 0.60 4.26
C ILE A 77 -7.32 1.72 5.01
N THR A 78 -6.81 2.73 4.31
CA THR A 78 -6.11 3.86 4.94
C THR A 78 -7.05 4.77 5.73
N GLU A 79 -8.29 4.95 5.29
CA GLU A 79 -9.34 5.60 6.07
C GLU A 79 -9.65 4.82 7.36
N ASN A 80 -9.74 3.49 7.27
CA ASN A 80 -9.95 2.63 8.43
C ASN A 80 -8.78 2.71 9.44
N LEU A 81 -7.54 2.67 8.95
CA LEU A 81 -6.35 2.85 9.78
C LEU A 81 -6.34 4.23 10.47
N HIS A 82 -6.71 5.29 9.74
CA HIS A 82 -6.83 6.63 10.30
C HIS A 82 -7.91 6.71 11.40
N GLN A 83 -9.07 6.11 11.16
CA GLN A 83 -10.15 6.06 12.14
C GLN A 83 -9.68 5.37 13.43
N ILE A 84 -9.04 4.21 13.32
CA ILE A 84 -8.54 3.46 14.49
C ILE A 84 -7.49 4.28 15.25
N ALA A 85 -6.55 4.92 14.55
CA ALA A 85 -5.50 5.71 15.18
C ALA A 85 -6.04 6.92 15.94
N THR A 86 -7.11 7.54 15.43
CA THR A 86 -7.71 8.77 15.98
C THR A 86 -8.86 8.53 16.96
N GLU A 87 -9.41 7.31 17.00
CA GLU A 87 -10.55 6.97 17.86
C GLU A 87 -10.23 7.13 19.34
N LYS A 88 -11.18 7.76 20.05
CA LYS A 88 -11.12 7.98 21.50
C LYS A 88 -12.06 7.00 22.21
N GLY A 89 -11.65 6.53 23.39
CA GLY A 89 -12.47 5.65 24.23
C GLY A 89 -12.24 4.15 24.02
N THR A 90 -11.58 3.76 22.92
CA THR A 90 -11.13 2.38 22.72
C THR A 90 -9.90 2.09 23.57
N GLY A 91 -9.92 0.99 24.33
CA GLY A 91 -8.79 0.57 25.14
C GLY A 91 -7.55 0.30 24.28
N LYS A 92 -6.36 0.71 24.76
CA LYS A 92 -5.10 0.66 24.00
C LYS A 92 -4.88 -0.67 23.26
N LYS A 93 -5.02 -1.81 23.96
CA LYS A 93 -4.81 -3.15 23.38
C LYS A 93 -5.76 -3.47 22.23
N VAL A 94 -7.02 -3.06 22.34
CA VAL A 94 -8.03 -3.28 21.29
C VAL A 94 -7.68 -2.41 20.09
N ARG A 95 -7.30 -1.15 20.32
CA ARG A 95 -6.86 -0.24 19.25
C ARG A 95 -5.61 -0.74 18.52
N GLU A 96 -4.60 -1.20 19.25
CA GLU A 96 -3.39 -1.82 18.67
C GLU A 96 -3.77 -3.03 17.79
N LEU A 97 -4.56 -3.97 18.33
CA LEU A 97 -5.00 -5.16 17.60
C LEU A 97 -5.79 -4.80 16.33
N SER A 98 -6.78 -3.90 16.43
CA SER A 98 -7.58 -3.46 15.29
C SER A 98 -6.72 -2.81 14.21
N PHE A 99 -5.75 -1.98 14.61
CA PHE A 99 -4.85 -1.33 13.67
C PHE A 99 -3.99 -2.37 12.94
N MET A 100 -3.42 -3.33 13.67
CA MET A 100 -2.59 -4.38 13.07
C MET A 100 -3.38 -5.31 12.14
N MET A 101 -4.66 -5.57 12.41
CA MET A 101 -5.53 -6.33 11.51
C MET A 101 -5.79 -5.57 10.20
N SER A 102 -6.06 -4.27 10.28
CA SER A 102 -6.27 -3.43 9.11
C SER A 102 -4.97 -3.25 8.31
N PHE A 103 -3.83 -3.13 9.00
CA PHE A 103 -2.51 -3.09 8.39
C PHE A 103 -2.18 -4.40 7.66
N ASN A 104 -2.47 -5.55 8.27
CA ASN A 104 -2.30 -6.84 7.62
C ASN A 104 -3.13 -6.96 6.32
N ARG A 105 -4.37 -6.43 6.33
CA ARG A 105 -5.20 -6.35 5.12
C ARG A 105 -4.54 -5.51 4.02
N LEU A 106 -3.93 -4.37 4.38
CA LEU A 106 -3.20 -3.53 3.44
C LEU A 106 -2.02 -4.28 2.81
N VAL A 107 -1.20 -4.92 3.64
CA VAL A 107 -0.02 -5.68 3.18
C VAL A 107 -0.45 -6.81 2.24
N ALA A 108 -1.45 -7.61 2.64
CA ALA A 108 -1.96 -8.71 1.82
C ALA A 108 -2.52 -8.24 0.47
N TYR A 109 -3.23 -7.12 0.45
CA TYR A 109 -3.73 -6.54 -0.79
C TYR A 109 -2.59 -6.06 -1.71
N HIS A 110 -1.58 -5.40 -1.15
CA HIS A 110 -0.40 -4.98 -1.90
C HIS A 110 0.32 -6.20 -2.49
N THR A 111 0.53 -7.27 -1.71
CA THR A 111 1.14 -8.53 -2.16
C THR A 111 0.37 -9.15 -3.33
N ALA A 112 -0.95 -9.27 -3.25
CA ALA A 112 -1.75 -9.86 -4.34
C ALA A 112 -1.62 -9.07 -5.66
N ASN A 113 -1.46 -7.75 -5.60
CA ASN A 113 -1.23 -6.93 -6.80
C ASN A 113 0.18 -7.14 -7.39
N MET A 114 1.18 -7.41 -6.55
CA MET A 114 2.52 -7.78 -7.02
C MET A 114 2.50 -9.15 -7.71
N GLU A 115 1.82 -10.13 -7.11
CA GLU A 115 1.67 -11.48 -7.69
C GLU A 115 1.02 -11.44 -9.08
N ASN A 116 0.03 -10.55 -9.29
CA ASN A 116 -0.57 -10.33 -10.61
C ASN A 116 0.45 -9.85 -11.65
N ILE A 117 1.37 -8.96 -11.25
CA ILE A 117 2.42 -8.45 -12.14
C ILE A 117 3.46 -9.53 -12.42
N GLU A 118 3.90 -10.27 -11.40
CA GLU A 118 4.84 -11.39 -11.55
C GLU A 118 4.31 -12.42 -12.55
N TYR A 119 3.04 -12.80 -12.42
CA TYR A 119 2.38 -13.71 -13.37
C TYR A 119 2.41 -13.18 -14.82
N LEU A 120 2.26 -11.87 -15.02
CA LEU A 120 2.34 -11.26 -16.34
C LEU A 120 3.78 -11.17 -16.88
N LEU A 121 4.80 -11.28 -16.04
CA LEU A 121 6.21 -11.23 -16.43
C LEU A 121 6.82 -12.61 -16.67
N GLU A 122 6.27 -13.68 -16.09
CA GLU A 122 6.80 -15.06 -16.21
C GLU A 122 6.47 -15.76 -17.56
N ASP A 123 5.57 -15.18 -18.36
CA ASP A 123 5.19 -15.65 -19.72
C ASP A 123 5.86 -14.85 -20.86
#